data_AF-A0A7S1VZ99-F1
#
_entry.id   AF-A0A7S1VZ99-F1
#
_cell.length_a   1.000
_cell.length_b   1.000
_cell.length_c   1.000
_cell.angle_alpha   90.00
_cell.angle_beta   90.00
_cell.angle_gamma   90.00
#
_symmetry.space_group_name_H-M   'P 1'
#
loop_
_entity.id
_entity.type
_entity.pdbx_description
1 polymer ?
#
loop_
_entity_poly.entity_id
_entity_poly.type
_entity_poly.pdbx_seq_one_letter_code
_entity_poly.pdbx_strand_id
1 'polypeptide(L)'
;HNEKIQYRLPVEGDLYEKVFAVHDDGVTPAVRNKVHFFVGDACKLPLYALPKEEEEEGSNNDNDESKKSEKGRLGGTFDGVILANLLCRLPNPLSCLDGLAKLVNKGGIAVIVTPFSWFEHFTPKQNWIGGYYDSTSNEPVLSKDRLKDCMEERGFERIHVEQMPLVIREHQRKYQYIVSEATGWR
;
A
#
# COMPACT_ATOMS: atom_id res chain seq x y z
N HIS A 1 11.51 -8.39 19.87
CA HIS A 1 10.46 -9.41 19.80
C HIS A 1 9.47 -8.99 18.72
N ASN A 2 9.19 -9.83 17.70
CA ASN A 2 8.12 -9.54 16.74
C ASN A 2 6.79 -9.56 17.50
N GLU A 3 6.13 -8.42 17.60
CA GLU A 3 4.78 -8.30 18.13
C GLU A 3 3.85 -9.17 17.27
N LYS A 4 3.07 -10.06 17.88
CA LYS A 4 2.15 -10.93 17.13
C LYS A 4 1.03 -10.08 16.55
N ILE A 5 1.02 -9.90 15.23
CA ILE A 5 -0.07 -9.20 14.55
C ILE A 5 -1.26 -10.14 14.43
N GLN A 6 -2.43 -9.66 14.83
CA GLN A 6 -3.68 -10.41 14.85
C GLN A 6 -4.70 -9.77 13.89
N TYR A 7 -5.44 -10.60 13.15
CA TYR A 7 -6.50 -10.19 12.25
C TYR A 7 -7.82 -10.91 12.59
N ARG A 8 -8.94 -10.28 12.22
CA ARG A 8 -10.27 -10.89 12.28
C ARG A 8 -10.65 -11.37 10.88
N LEU A 9 -10.69 -12.68 10.68
CA LEU A 9 -11.09 -13.29 9.43
C LEU A 9 -12.61 -13.47 9.42
N PRO A 10 -13.36 -12.86 8.50
CA PRO A 10 -14.81 -13.00 8.48
C PRO A 10 -15.25 -14.43 8.14
N VAL A 11 -16.28 -14.91 8.83
CA VAL A 11 -16.90 -16.23 8.63
C VAL A 11 -18.25 -16.07 7.91
N GLU A 12 -19.20 -15.40 8.56
CA GLU A 12 -20.52 -15.03 8.01
C GLU A 12 -21.12 -13.88 8.83
N GLY A 13 -21.83 -12.96 8.18
CA GLY A 13 -22.42 -11.79 8.86
C GLY A 13 -21.38 -11.05 9.71
N ASP A 14 -21.69 -10.87 11.00
CA ASP A 14 -20.79 -10.23 11.98
C ASP A 14 -19.81 -11.22 12.65
N LEU A 15 -19.87 -12.51 12.33
CA LEU A 15 -18.99 -13.54 12.90
C LEU A 15 -17.59 -13.51 12.28
N TYR A 16 -16.58 -13.66 13.14
CA TYR A 16 -15.18 -13.69 12.75
C TYR A 16 -14.36 -14.67 13.58
N GLU A 17 -13.30 -15.19 12.99
CA GLU A 17 -12.24 -15.95 13.65
C GLU A 17 -11.01 -15.07 13.86
N LYS A 18 -10.29 -15.28 14.97
CA LYS A 18 -9.02 -14.60 15.20
C LYS A 18 -7.89 -15.43 14.60
N VAL A 19 -7.16 -14.82 13.67
CA VAL A 19 -5.96 -15.40 13.06
C VAL A 19 -4.75 -14.52 13.34
N PHE A 20 -3.56 -15.10 13.30
CA PHE A 20 -2.30 -14.37 13.50
C PHE A 20 -1.52 -14.32 12.18
N ALA A 21 -0.79 -13.23 11.96
CA ALA A 21 0.25 -13.22 10.94
C ALA A 21 1.29 -14.28 11.33
N VAL A 22 1.37 -15.34 10.54
CA VAL A 22 2.32 -16.43 10.74
C VAL A 22 3.07 -16.67 9.45
N HIS A 23 4.29 -17.18 9.58
CA HIS A 23 4.99 -17.76 8.44
C HIS A 23 4.39 -19.11 8.12
N ASP A 24 4.44 -19.50 6.85
CA ASP A 24 4.07 -20.85 6.43
C ASP A 24 4.90 -21.91 7.14
N ASP A 25 4.35 -23.12 7.21
CA ASP A 25 5.03 -24.28 7.75
C ASP A 25 6.30 -24.58 6.94
N GLY A 26 7.40 -24.89 7.64
CA GLY A 26 8.70 -25.16 7.01
C GLY A 26 9.59 -23.94 6.77
N VAL A 27 9.13 -22.72 7.08
CA VAL A 27 9.99 -21.52 7.02
C VAL A 27 11.11 -21.60 8.07
N THR A 28 12.35 -21.58 7.60
CA THR A 28 13.54 -21.68 8.47
C THR A 28 13.70 -20.44 9.35
N PRO A 29 14.39 -20.55 10.51
CA PRO A 29 14.71 -19.39 11.35
C PRO A 29 15.45 -18.27 10.60
N ALA A 30 16.30 -18.64 9.64
CA ALA A 30 17.05 -17.70 8.82
C ALA A 30 16.15 -16.83 7.92
N VAL A 31 15.09 -17.42 7.34
CA VAL A 31 14.10 -16.67 6.55
C VAL A 31 13.17 -15.86 7.45
N ARG A 32 12.73 -16.46 8.58
CA ARG A 32 11.88 -15.78 9.56
C ARG A 32 12.49 -14.48 10.08
N ASN A 33 13.81 -14.45 10.30
CA ASN A 33 14.51 -13.26 10.77
C ASN A 33 14.65 -12.14 9.71
N LYS A 34 14.29 -12.41 8.45
CA LYS A 34 14.31 -11.43 7.34
C LYS A 34 12.94 -10.85 7.02
N VAL A 35 11.88 -11.37 7.63
CA VAL A 35 10.51 -10.95 7.36
C VAL A 35 10.00 -10.17 8.56
N HIS A 36 9.66 -8.92 8.30
CA HIS A 36 9.14 -8.00 9.29
C HIS A 36 7.71 -7.65 8.91
N PHE A 37 6.81 -7.70 9.87
CA PHE A 37 5.45 -7.25 9.66
C PHE A 37 5.26 -5.87 10.29
N PHE A 38 4.50 -5.04 9.59
CA PHE A 38 4.28 -3.65 9.95
C PHE A 38 2.80 -3.28 9.74
N VAL A 39 2.24 -2.49 10.65
CA VAL A 39 0.89 -1.92 10.53
C VAL A 39 1.01 -0.42 10.46
N GLY A 40 0.51 0.18 9.38
CA GLY A 40 0.52 1.62 9.19
C GLY A 40 -0.45 2.08 8.12
N ASP A 41 -0.52 3.39 7.92
CA ASP A 41 -1.35 4.04 6.92
C ASP A 41 -0.54 4.25 5.64
N ALA A 42 -0.94 3.60 4.54
CA ALA A 42 -0.24 3.72 3.26
C ALA A 42 -0.30 5.14 2.65
N CYS A 43 -1.19 6.02 3.11
CA CYS A 43 -1.17 7.45 2.74
C CYS A 43 -0.06 8.22 3.48
N LYS A 44 0.56 7.61 4.50
CA LYS A 44 1.61 8.18 5.35
C LYS A 44 2.96 7.48 5.19
N LEU A 45 3.13 6.72 4.10
CA LEU A 45 4.38 6.03 3.75
C LEU A 45 5.67 6.88 3.93
N PRO A 46 5.71 8.18 3.55
CA PRO A 46 6.90 9.00 3.78
C PRO A 46 7.35 9.09 5.24
N LEU A 47 6.41 9.04 6.21
CA LEU A 47 6.72 9.13 7.64
C LEU A 47 7.45 7.87 8.14
N TYR A 48 7.28 6.75 7.45
CA TYR A 48 7.86 5.46 7.84
C TYR A 48 9.22 5.19 7.18
N ALA A 49 9.59 5.97 6.16
CA ALA A 49 10.79 5.80 5.34
C ALA A 49 12.04 6.54 5.88
N LEU A 50 11.87 7.44 6.86
CA LEU A 50 12.96 8.29 7.35
C LEU A 50 14.07 7.46 8.03
N PRO A 51 15.35 7.73 7.74
CA PRO A 51 16.47 7.16 8.48
C PRO A 51 16.39 7.52 9.95
N LYS A 52 17.09 6.76 10.81
CA LYS A 52 17.37 7.18 12.18
C LYS A 52 18.12 8.51 12.10
N GLU A 53 17.54 9.60 12.58
CA GLU A 53 18.34 10.77 12.93
C GLU A 53 19.34 10.33 14.02
N GLU A 54 20.61 10.72 13.87
CA GLU A 54 21.59 10.61 14.95
C GLU A 54 21.07 11.43 16.14
N GLU A 55 21.08 10.84 17.33
CA GLU A 55 20.60 11.45 18.57
C GLU A 55 21.33 12.79 18.82
N GLU A 56 20.70 13.93 18.53
CA GLU A 56 21.06 15.17 19.22
C GLU A 56 20.39 15.14 20.59
N GLU A 57 21.20 14.86 21.61
CA GLU A 57 20.85 14.98 23.03
C GLU A 57 20.34 16.39 23.32
N GLY A 58 19.03 16.54 23.55
CA GLY A 58 18.52 17.70 24.26
C GLY A 58 17.11 18.13 23.90
N SER A 59 16.11 17.55 24.56
CA SER A 59 15.02 18.31 25.20
C SER A 59 13.99 17.34 25.80
N ASN A 60 13.91 17.33 27.13
CA ASN A 60 12.86 16.64 27.88
C ASN A 60 11.58 17.49 27.83
N ASN A 61 10.79 17.34 26.77
CA ASN A 61 9.38 17.69 26.79
C ASN A 61 8.57 16.44 26.46
N ASP A 62 7.86 15.91 27.46
CA ASP A 62 7.03 14.70 27.38
C ASP A 62 5.71 14.89 26.59
N ASN A 63 5.55 16.03 25.91
CA ASN A 63 4.38 16.37 25.10
C ASN A 63 4.65 16.37 23.59
N ASP A 64 5.82 15.89 23.15
CA ASP A 64 6.14 15.85 21.73
C ASP A 64 5.59 14.56 21.08
N GLU A 65 4.57 14.71 20.24
CA GLU A 65 3.99 13.63 19.43
C GLU A 65 5.03 12.95 18.51
N SER A 66 6.17 13.59 18.26
CA SER A 66 7.31 13.03 17.53
C SER A 66 7.88 11.76 18.18
N LYS A 67 7.83 11.66 19.52
CA LYS A 67 8.36 10.50 20.29
C LYS A 67 7.47 9.25 20.22
N LYS A 68 6.22 9.36 19.75
CA LYS A 68 5.35 8.19 19.49
C LYS A 68 5.70 7.44 18.20
N SER A 69 6.59 7.99 17.35
CA SER A 69 6.87 7.49 16.00
C SER A 69 7.85 6.31 15.92
N GLU A 70 8.52 5.92 17.03
CA GLU A 70 9.49 4.82 17.01
C GLU A 70 8.87 3.44 16.75
N LYS A 71 7.59 3.23 17.10
CA LYS A 71 6.88 1.96 16.85
C LYS A 71 6.43 1.77 15.38
N GLY A 72 6.92 2.61 14.47
CA GLY A 72 6.28 2.92 13.21
C GLY A 72 7.12 2.79 11.94
N ARG A 73 8.39 2.38 11.99
CA ARG A 73 9.32 2.60 10.86
C ARG A 73 9.53 1.38 9.98
N LEU A 74 9.58 1.59 8.67
CA LEU A 74 9.90 0.57 7.67
C LEU A 74 11.41 0.27 7.59
N GLY A 75 12.24 1.15 8.19
CA GLY A 75 13.67 0.91 8.35
C GLY A 75 14.53 1.27 7.14
N GLY A 76 13.98 1.96 6.14
CA GLY A 76 14.71 2.47 4.99
C GLY A 76 13.93 2.39 3.69
N THR A 77 14.67 2.30 2.59
CA THR A 77 14.19 2.16 1.22
C THR A 77 14.34 0.72 0.72
N PHE A 78 13.69 0.40 -0.40
CA PHE A 78 13.52 -0.96 -0.89
C PHE A 78 13.83 -1.07 -2.37
N ASP A 79 14.44 -2.18 -2.78
CA ASP A 79 14.68 -2.51 -4.20
C ASP A 79 13.41 -3.02 -4.90
N GLY A 80 12.38 -3.38 -4.12
CA GLY A 80 11.11 -3.89 -4.62
C GLY A 80 9.96 -3.51 -3.69
N VAL A 81 8.90 -2.93 -4.24
CA VAL A 81 7.66 -2.58 -3.50
C VAL A 81 6.46 -3.08 -4.28
N ILE A 82 5.48 -3.69 -3.59
CA ILE A 82 4.23 -4.14 -4.21
C ILE A 82 3.02 -3.51 -3.52
N LEU A 83 2.14 -2.90 -4.32
CA LEU A 83 0.83 -2.41 -3.91
C LEU A 83 -0.24 -3.30 -4.54
N ALA A 84 -0.65 -4.37 -3.83
CA ALA A 84 -1.60 -5.35 -4.33
C ALA A 84 -3.02 -5.07 -3.83
N ASN A 85 -3.95 -4.76 -4.75
CA ASN A 85 -5.35 -4.43 -4.49
C ASN A 85 -5.52 -3.31 -3.42
N LEU A 86 -4.61 -2.34 -3.45
CA LEU A 86 -4.53 -1.29 -2.44
C LEU A 86 -4.97 0.08 -2.98
N LEU A 87 -4.47 0.49 -4.16
CA LEU A 87 -4.54 1.88 -4.61
C LEU A 87 -5.96 2.46 -4.60
N CYS A 88 -6.94 1.73 -5.14
CA CYS A 88 -8.35 2.15 -5.19
C CYS A 88 -9.13 1.96 -3.87
N ARG A 89 -8.43 1.62 -2.78
CA ARG A 89 -8.99 1.48 -1.42
C ARG A 89 -8.47 2.57 -0.47
N LEU A 90 -7.64 3.48 -0.97
CA LEU A 90 -7.01 4.53 -0.16
C LEU A 90 -7.85 5.81 -0.17
N PRO A 91 -7.95 6.51 0.98
CA PRO A 91 -8.63 7.81 1.02
C PRO A 91 -7.89 8.87 0.20
N ASN A 92 -6.57 8.77 0.08
CA ASN A 92 -5.74 9.64 -0.76
C ASN A 92 -4.69 8.79 -1.53
N PRO A 93 -5.02 8.29 -2.74
CA PRO A 93 -4.12 7.45 -3.52
C PRO A 93 -2.84 8.20 -3.94
N LEU A 94 -2.93 9.52 -4.22
CA LEU A 94 -1.77 10.30 -4.64
C LEU A 94 -0.69 10.40 -3.55
N SER A 95 -1.08 10.58 -2.28
CA SER A 95 -0.13 10.57 -1.17
C SER A 95 0.61 9.24 -1.01
N CYS A 96 -0.03 8.13 -1.35
CA CYS A 96 0.63 6.82 -1.38
C CYS A 96 1.66 6.73 -2.51
N LEU A 97 1.33 7.23 -3.71
CA LEU A 97 2.28 7.28 -4.83
C LEU A 97 3.47 8.22 -4.55
N ASP A 98 3.24 9.35 -3.86
CA ASP A 98 4.32 10.23 -3.38
C ASP A 98 5.25 9.53 -2.39
N GLY A 99 4.69 8.71 -1.51
CA GLY A 99 5.45 7.88 -0.58
C GLY A 99 6.21 6.76 -1.28
N LEU A 100 5.60 6.12 -2.25
CA LEU A 100 6.20 5.06 -3.06
C LEU A 100 7.48 5.56 -3.74
N ALA A 101 7.45 6.75 -4.36
CA ALA A 101 8.61 7.36 -5.02
C ALA A 101 9.80 7.61 -4.08
N LYS A 102 9.54 7.79 -2.78
CA LYS A 102 10.60 7.96 -1.75
C LYS A 102 11.08 6.63 -1.18
N LEU A 103 10.27 5.59 -1.27
CA LEU A 103 10.56 4.27 -0.70
C LEU A 103 11.33 3.37 -1.66
N VAL A 104 11.14 3.54 -2.96
CA VAL A 104 11.82 2.70 -3.96
C VAL A 104 13.22 3.26 -4.21
N ASN A 105 14.23 2.39 -4.10
CA ASN A 105 15.60 2.72 -4.46
C ASN A 105 15.71 3.09 -5.95
N LYS A 106 16.71 3.91 -6.32
CA LYS A 106 17.03 4.15 -7.73
C LYS A 106 17.29 2.81 -8.43
N GLY A 107 16.56 2.53 -9.50
CA GLY A 107 16.63 1.27 -10.25
C GLY A 107 15.86 0.10 -9.61
N GLY A 108 15.22 0.31 -8.46
CA GLY A 108 14.29 -0.63 -7.84
C GLY A 108 12.97 -0.72 -8.61
N ILE A 109 12.12 -1.66 -8.21
CA ILE A 109 10.86 -1.95 -8.91
C ILE A 109 9.66 -1.67 -8.02
N ALA A 110 8.68 -0.96 -8.55
CA ALA A 110 7.33 -0.92 -7.98
C ALA A 110 6.37 -1.78 -8.81
N VAL A 111 5.57 -2.60 -8.15
CA VAL A 111 4.47 -3.36 -8.75
C VAL A 111 3.16 -2.84 -8.21
N ILE A 112 2.26 -2.40 -9.08
CA ILE A 112 0.92 -1.95 -8.70
C ILE A 112 -0.10 -2.89 -9.35
N VAL A 113 -0.90 -3.56 -8.53
CA VAL A 113 -2.00 -4.43 -8.98
C VAL A 113 -3.30 -3.81 -8.52
N THR A 114 -4.10 -3.28 -9.44
CA THR A 114 -5.32 -2.54 -9.08
C THR A 114 -6.42 -2.75 -10.12
N PRO A 115 -7.68 -2.98 -9.69
CA PRO A 115 -8.81 -3.07 -10.60
C PRO A 115 -9.46 -1.73 -10.92
N PHE A 116 -8.97 -0.64 -10.31
CA PHE A 116 -9.53 0.72 -10.48
C PHE A 116 -11.04 0.82 -10.20
N SER A 117 -11.56 0.02 -9.26
CA SER A 117 -13.01 -0.06 -9.04
C SER A 117 -13.63 1.18 -8.38
N TRP A 118 -12.82 2.02 -7.74
CA TRP A 118 -13.16 3.24 -7.00
C TRP A 118 -14.56 3.27 -6.35
N PHE A 119 -14.59 3.24 -5.02
CA PHE A 119 -15.83 3.43 -4.27
C PHE A 119 -15.68 4.54 -3.24
N GLU A 120 -16.69 5.38 -3.11
CA GLU A 120 -16.65 6.58 -2.25
C GLU A 120 -16.44 6.29 -0.76
N HIS A 121 -16.84 5.11 -0.29
CA HIS A 121 -16.58 4.68 1.09
C HIS A 121 -15.11 4.36 1.37
N PHE A 122 -14.29 4.18 0.33
CA PHE A 122 -12.84 4.04 0.43
C PHE A 122 -12.11 5.32 0.01
N THR A 123 -12.46 5.85 -1.17
CA THR A 123 -11.80 7.00 -1.78
C THR A 123 -12.87 8.04 -2.08
N PRO A 124 -12.89 9.19 -1.37
CA PRO A 124 -13.78 10.31 -1.70
C PRO A 124 -13.72 10.65 -3.19
N LYS A 125 -14.85 10.99 -3.80
CA LYS A 125 -14.96 11.18 -5.26
C LYS A 125 -13.93 12.15 -5.83
N GLN A 126 -13.66 13.24 -5.09
CA GLN A 126 -12.67 14.26 -5.44
C GLN A 126 -11.22 13.75 -5.48
N ASN A 127 -10.94 12.60 -4.86
CA ASN A 127 -9.61 11.99 -4.81
C ASN A 127 -9.46 10.82 -5.80
N TRP A 128 -10.45 10.58 -6.66
CA TRP A 128 -10.32 9.60 -7.73
C TRP A 128 -9.33 10.14 -8.77
N ILE A 129 -8.30 9.36 -9.10
CA ILE A 129 -7.33 9.78 -10.13
C ILE A 129 -7.85 9.57 -11.54
N GLY A 130 -8.96 8.85 -11.72
CA GLY A 130 -9.66 8.58 -12.98
C GLY A 130 -10.93 7.77 -12.73
N GLY A 131 -11.53 7.20 -13.76
CA GLY A 131 -12.80 6.46 -13.65
C GLY A 131 -14.01 7.39 -13.56
N TYR A 132 -13.93 8.55 -14.22
CA TYR A 132 -14.98 9.57 -14.27
C TYR A 132 -14.97 10.27 -15.63
N TYR A 133 -15.98 11.09 -15.90
CA TYR A 133 -16.04 11.96 -17.08
C TYR A 133 -15.55 13.35 -16.70
N ASP A 134 -14.66 13.92 -17.51
CA ASP A 134 -14.22 15.30 -17.33
C ASP A 134 -15.41 16.26 -17.42
N SER A 135 -15.51 17.19 -16.47
CA SER A 135 -16.70 18.03 -16.33
C SER A 135 -16.85 19.07 -17.44
N THR A 136 -15.80 19.35 -18.20
CA THR A 136 -15.78 20.38 -19.25
C THR A 136 -15.90 19.76 -20.64
N SER A 137 -15.08 18.76 -20.93
CA SER A 137 -15.03 18.09 -22.23
C SER A 137 -16.03 16.93 -22.35
N ASN A 138 -16.53 16.40 -21.22
CA ASN A 138 -17.38 15.21 -21.16
C ASN A 138 -16.71 13.93 -21.70
N GLU A 139 -15.38 13.94 -21.83
CA GLU A 139 -14.58 12.78 -22.23
C GLU A 139 -14.25 11.89 -21.03
N PRO A 140 -14.11 10.56 -21.22
CA PRO A 140 -13.76 9.64 -20.15
C PRO A 140 -12.30 9.83 -19.72
N VAL A 141 -12.08 10.04 -18.43
CA VAL A 141 -10.76 10.04 -17.80
C VAL A 141 -10.47 8.64 -17.27
N LEU A 142 -9.59 7.89 -17.93
CA LEU A 142 -9.28 6.51 -17.54
C LEU A 142 -8.22 6.45 -16.45
N SER A 143 -8.47 5.66 -15.39
CA SER A 143 -7.53 5.54 -14.26
C SER A 143 -6.17 4.97 -14.64
N LYS A 144 -6.10 4.06 -15.62
CA LYS A 144 -4.85 3.48 -16.11
C LYS A 144 -3.92 4.54 -16.73
N ASP A 145 -4.49 5.50 -17.46
CA ASP A 145 -3.73 6.54 -18.15
C ASP A 145 -3.27 7.58 -17.13
N ARG A 146 -4.14 7.95 -16.20
CA ARG A 146 -3.78 8.85 -15.10
C ARG A 146 -2.78 8.24 -14.13
N LEU A 147 -2.85 6.93 -13.86
CA LEU A 147 -1.81 6.23 -13.09
C LEU A 147 -0.46 6.32 -13.81
N LYS A 148 -0.44 6.11 -15.13
CA LYS A 148 0.79 6.25 -15.93
C LYS A 148 1.37 7.65 -15.81
N ASP A 149 0.56 8.69 -16.04
CA ASP A 149 1.02 10.07 -15.91
C ASP A 149 1.60 10.33 -14.51
N CYS A 150 0.88 9.93 -13.45
CA CYS A 150 1.33 10.12 -12.07
C CYS A 150 2.64 9.39 -11.76
N MET A 151 2.85 8.18 -12.28
CA MET A 151 4.09 7.43 -12.08
C MET A 151 5.25 8.06 -12.86
N GLU A 152 5.03 8.47 -14.10
CA GLU A 152 6.04 9.13 -14.95
C GLU A 152 6.47 10.50 -14.39
N GLU A 153 5.52 11.30 -13.89
CA GLU A 153 5.79 12.56 -13.17
C GLU A 153 6.69 12.34 -11.94
N ARG A 154 6.66 11.13 -11.35
CA ARG A 154 7.48 10.73 -10.20
C ARG A 154 8.79 10.04 -10.59
N GLY A 155 9.12 10.04 -11.88
CA GLY A 155 10.39 9.53 -12.40
C GLY A 155 10.42 8.03 -12.63
N PHE A 156 9.26 7.35 -12.65
CA PHE A 156 9.16 5.95 -13.01
C PHE A 156 8.90 5.74 -14.50
N GLU A 157 9.49 4.71 -15.06
CA GLU A 157 9.18 4.17 -16.39
C GLU A 157 8.37 2.88 -16.26
N ARG A 158 7.29 2.75 -17.04
CA ARG A 158 6.50 1.52 -17.06
C ARG A 158 7.22 0.44 -17.86
N ILE A 159 7.59 -0.65 -17.20
CA ILE A 159 8.32 -1.77 -17.81
C ILE A 159 7.46 -3.01 -18.05
N HIS A 160 6.27 -3.08 -17.46
CA HIS A 160 5.37 -4.23 -17.60
C HIS A 160 3.90 -3.84 -17.40
N VAL A 161 3.01 -4.51 -18.13
CA VAL A 161 1.54 -4.43 -17.98
C VAL A 161 0.92 -5.77 -18.33
N GLU A 162 0.04 -6.28 -17.47
CA GLU A 162 -0.78 -7.45 -17.76
C GLU A 162 -2.14 -7.40 -17.05
N GLN A 163 -3.07 -8.22 -17.53
CA GLN A 163 -4.34 -8.48 -16.85
C GLN A 163 -4.14 -9.64 -15.88
N MET A 164 -4.44 -9.42 -14.61
CA MET A 164 -4.23 -10.37 -13.52
C MET A 164 -5.56 -10.73 -12.86
N PRO A 165 -6.15 -11.90 -13.20
CA PRO A 165 -7.28 -12.45 -12.47
C PRO A 165 -6.91 -12.77 -11.03
N LEU A 166 -7.78 -12.42 -10.08
CA LEU A 166 -7.61 -12.73 -8.67
C LEU A 166 -8.95 -12.98 -7.98
N VAL A 167 -8.90 -13.69 -6.86
CA VAL A 167 -10.06 -13.96 -6.02
C VAL A 167 -9.79 -13.39 -4.62
N ILE A 168 -10.71 -12.57 -4.13
CA ILE A 168 -10.70 -12.09 -2.74
C ILE A 168 -11.82 -12.79 -2.00
N ARG A 169 -11.47 -13.48 -0.90
CA ARG A 169 -12.46 -14.02 0.02
C ARG A 169 -12.97 -12.90 0.93
N GLU A 170 -14.25 -12.56 0.83
CA GLU A 170 -14.90 -11.66 1.79
C GLU A 170 -15.22 -12.42 3.08
N HIS A 171 -15.88 -13.57 2.96
CA HIS A 171 -16.16 -14.49 4.06
C HIS A 171 -16.33 -15.92 3.52
N GLN A 172 -16.73 -16.91 4.35
CA GLN A 172 -16.69 -18.34 3.98
C GLN A 172 -17.51 -18.73 2.75
N ARG A 173 -18.49 -17.90 2.36
CA ARG A 173 -19.44 -18.16 1.27
C ARG A 173 -19.51 -17.03 0.24
N LYS A 174 -18.70 -15.98 0.36
CA LYS A 174 -18.69 -14.84 -0.56
C LYS A 174 -17.27 -14.51 -0.99
N TYR A 175 -17.11 -14.48 -2.30
CA TYR A 175 -15.84 -14.24 -2.98
C TYR A 175 -16.05 -13.19 -4.06
N GLN A 176 -15.06 -12.33 -4.25
CA GLN A 176 -15.00 -11.42 -5.38
C GLN A 176 -14.04 -12.00 -6.40
N TYR A 177 -14.51 -12.21 -7.62
CA TYR A 177 -13.65 -12.42 -8.77
C TYR A 177 -13.35 -11.06 -9.39
N ILE A 178 -12.07 -10.74 -9.55
CA ILE A 178 -11.59 -9.44 -10.03
C ILE A 178 -10.56 -9.69 -11.12
N VAL A 179 -10.59 -8.91 -12.18
CA VAL A 179 -9.50 -8.82 -13.16
C VAL A 179 -8.82 -7.47 -12.94
N SER A 180 -7.64 -7.48 -12.35
CA SER A 180 -6.87 -6.27 -12.08
C SER A 180 -5.87 -6.00 -13.20
N GLU A 181 -5.48 -4.74 -13.37
CA GLU A 181 -4.28 -4.44 -14.14
C GLU A 181 -3.07 -4.53 -13.20
N ALA A 182 -2.11 -5.40 -13.54
CA ALA A 182 -0.82 -5.49 -12.88
C ALA A 182 0.21 -4.72 -13.71
N THR A 183 0.88 -3.76 -13.09
CA THR A 183 1.86 -2.89 -13.74
C THR A 183 3.19 -2.92 -12.98
N GLY A 184 4.30 -3.00 -13.72
CA GLY A 184 5.65 -2.91 -13.19
C GLY A 184 6.30 -1.60 -13.61
N TRP A 185 7.00 -0.95 -12.68
CA TRP A 185 7.59 0.37 -12.82
C TRP A 185 9.04 0.38 -12.31
N ARG A 186 9.94 1.06 -13.01
CA ARG A 186 11.35 1.22 -12.64
C ARG A 186 11.76 2.68 -12.63
#